data_AF-A0A673MHI1-F1
#
_entry.id   AF-A0A673MHI1-F1
#
_cell.length_a   1.000
_cell.length_b   1.000
_cell.length_c   1.000
_cell.angle_alpha   90.00
_cell.angle_beta   90.00
_cell.angle_gamma   90.00
#
_symmetry.space_group_name_H-M   'P 1'
#
loop_
_entity.id
_entity.type
_entity.pdbx_description
1 polymer ?
#
loop_
_entity_poly.entity_id
_entity_poly.type
_entity_poly.pdbx_seq_one_letter_code
_entity_poly.pdbx_strand_id
1 'polypeptide(L)'
;PLMTTFYCRLIDNLLKGIGLYSEYNPENLSTLERYVDTQARENTYDLEANLGVLKLYQFNPAYFQTTVTAQILLKALTNLPHTDFTLCKCMIDQTHQEERPIRQILYLGNLLETCHFQSFWVHTHTHTHTHTLMLLHFYMSF
;
A
#
# COMPACT_ATOMS: atom_id res chain seq x y z
N PRO A 1 3.34 -8.85 17.36
CA PRO A 1 4.34 -9.92 17.07
C PRO A 1 3.72 -11.29 16.74
N LEU A 2 2.96 -11.91 17.65
CA LEU A 2 2.36 -13.23 17.39
C LEU A 2 1.25 -13.19 16.32
N MET A 3 0.43 -12.13 16.32
CA MET A 3 -0.60 -11.91 15.30
C MET A 3 0.03 -11.66 13.92
N THR A 4 1.06 -10.81 13.84
CA THR A 4 1.84 -10.58 12.63
C THR A 4 2.36 -11.88 12.04
N THR A 5 3.02 -12.72 12.85
CA THR A 5 3.57 -14.01 12.38
C THR A 5 2.50 -15.00 11.92
N PHE A 6 1.30 -14.93 12.50
CA PHE A 6 0.17 -15.77 12.07
C PHE A 6 -0.37 -15.31 10.71
N TYR A 7 -0.53 -13.99 10.53
CA TYR A 7 -0.97 -13.44 9.26
C TYR A 7 0.05 -13.65 8.14
N CYS A 8 1.35 -13.46 8.37
CA CYS A 8 2.38 -13.74 7.35
C CYS A 8 2.26 -15.19 6.85
N ARG A 9 2.15 -16.16 7.76
CA ARG A 9 1.98 -17.59 7.37
C ARG A 9 0.66 -17.84 6.63
N LEU A 10 -0.42 -17.18 7.02
CA LEU A 10 -1.70 -17.28 6.32
C LEU A 10 -1.59 -16.72 4.91
N ILE A 11 -0.94 -15.56 4.75
CA ILE A 11 -0.71 -14.91 3.46
C ILE A 11 0.25 -15.72 2.59
N ASP A 12 1.35 -16.27 3.11
CA ASP A 12 2.25 -17.16 2.36
C ASP A 12 1.50 -18.34 1.75
N ASN A 13 0.57 -18.93 2.52
CA ASN A 13 -0.28 -20.03 2.05
C ASN A 13 -1.33 -19.54 1.05
N LEU A 14 -1.90 -18.36 1.26
CA LEU A 14 -2.84 -17.72 0.36
C LEU A 14 -2.21 -17.36 -0.98
N LEU A 15 -1.04 -16.75 -0.99
CA LEU A 15 -0.29 -16.39 -2.20
C LEU A 15 0.12 -17.63 -2.99
N LYS A 16 0.56 -18.70 -2.31
CA LYS A 16 0.80 -20.01 -2.94
C LYS A 16 -0.48 -20.61 -3.53
N GLY A 17 -1.64 -20.41 -2.90
CA GLY A 17 -2.95 -20.87 -3.36
C GLY A 17 -3.57 -20.02 -4.48
N ILE A 18 -3.35 -18.70 -4.46
CA ILE A 18 -3.75 -17.76 -5.52
C ILE A 18 -3.09 -18.14 -6.84
N GLY A 19 -1.92 -18.77 -6.80
CA GLY A 19 -1.20 -19.25 -7.98
C GLY A 19 -1.93 -20.28 -8.85
N LEU A 20 -3.00 -20.96 -8.39
CA LEU A 20 -3.65 -22.01 -9.20
C LEU A 20 -5.18 -22.15 -9.12
N TYR A 21 -5.92 -21.65 -8.11
CA TYR A 21 -7.38 -21.93 -8.01
C TYR A 21 -8.28 -20.87 -7.32
N SER A 22 -7.76 -19.71 -6.89
CA SER A 22 -8.50 -18.81 -5.98
C SER A 22 -8.71 -17.38 -6.48
N GLU A 23 -8.67 -17.16 -7.80
CA GLU A 23 -8.80 -15.82 -8.42
C GLU A 23 -10.15 -15.11 -8.17
N TYR A 24 -11.11 -15.78 -7.53
CA TYR A 24 -12.50 -15.30 -7.42
C TYR A 24 -13.08 -15.25 -6.00
N ASN A 25 -12.28 -15.46 -4.94
CA ASN A 25 -12.86 -15.48 -3.59
C ASN A 25 -12.73 -14.11 -2.89
N PRO A 26 -13.78 -13.27 -2.85
CA PRO A 26 -13.76 -11.96 -2.19
C PRO A 26 -13.44 -12.05 -0.68
N GLU A 27 -13.61 -13.22 -0.06
CA GLU A 27 -13.20 -13.44 1.33
C GLU A 27 -11.69 -13.25 1.55
N ASN A 28 -10.86 -13.63 0.56
CA ASN A 28 -9.41 -13.47 0.63
C ASN A 28 -9.01 -11.99 0.62
N LEU A 29 -9.73 -11.19 -0.18
CA LEU A 29 -9.48 -9.75 -0.29
C LEU A 29 -9.73 -9.05 1.05
N SER A 30 -10.86 -9.33 1.70
CA SER A 30 -11.18 -8.76 3.02
C SER A 30 -10.12 -9.09 4.10
N THR A 31 -9.53 -10.29 4.03
CA THR A 31 -8.47 -10.71 4.95
C THR A 31 -7.16 -9.97 4.67
N LEU A 32 -6.81 -9.81 3.40
CA LEU A 32 -5.63 -9.08 2.95
C LEU A 32 -5.74 -7.58 3.27
N GLU A 33 -6.90 -6.95 3.04
CA GLU A 33 -7.15 -5.55 3.40
C GLU A 33 -6.97 -5.34 4.91
N ARG A 34 -7.54 -6.23 5.74
CA ARG A 34 -7.34 -6.17 7.19
C ARG A 34 -5.88 -6.37 7.60
N TYR A 35 -5.12 -7.15 6.82
CA TYR A 35 -3.70 -7.31 7.05
C TYR A 35 -2.91 -6.05 6.70
N VAL A 36 -3.23 -5.34 5.60
CA VAL A 36 -2.67 -4.00 5.30
C VAL A 36 -2.95 -3.02 6.45
N ASP A 37 -4.16 -3.06 7.00
CA ASP A 37 -4.55 -2.22 8.14
C ASP A 37 -3.79 -2.60 9.43
N THR A 38 -3.42 -3.88 9.58
CA THR A 38 -2.56 -4.35 10.67
C THR A 38 -1.10 -3.91 10.46
N GLN A 39 -0.59 -3.95 9.23
CA GLN A 39 0.74 -3.44 8.87
C GLN A 39 0.92 -1.95 9.19
N ALA A 40 -0.18 -1.18 9.07
CA ALA A 40 -0.23 0.21 9.50
C ALA A 40 -0.07 0.35 11.02
N ARG A 41 -0.86 -0.40 11.79
CA ARG A 41 -0.92 -0.29 13.27
C ARG A 41 0.30 -0.87 13.97
N GLU A 42 0.82 -1.99 13.48
CA GLU A 42 1.96 -2.70 14.07
C GLU A 42 3.29 -2.24 13.49
N ASN A 43 3.30 -1.28 12.57
CA ASN A 43 4.47 -0.81 11.85
C ASN A 43 5.28 -1.96 11.20
N THR A 44 4.58 -2.91 10.61
CA THR A 44 5.19 -4.02 9.85
C THR A 44 5.03 -3.78 8.36
N TYR A 45 5.80 -4.47 7.53
CA TYR A 45 5.75 -4.30 6.09
C TYR A 45 5.94 -5.63 5.38
N ASP A 46 5.03 -5.94 4.48
CA ASP A 46 4.98 -7.18 3.72
C ASP A 46 4.61 -6.87 2.26
N LEU A 47 5.63 -6.79 1.40
CA LEU A 47 5.47 -6.44 -0.01
C LEU A 47 4.61 -7.47 -0.76
N GLU A 48 4.77 -8.77 -0.47
CA GLU A 48 4.05 -9.81 -1.21
C GLU A 48 2.55 -9.72 -0.94
N ALA A 49 2.15 -9.47 0.30
CA ALA A 49 0.75 -9.23 0.65
C ALA A 49 0.18 -7.98 -0.03
N ASN A 50 0.96 -6.90 -0.06
CA ASN A 50 0.57 -5.63 -0.68
C ASN A 50 0.38 -5.80 -2.20
N LEU A 51 1.30 -6.48 -2.88
CA LEU A 51 1.17 -6.80 -4.30
C LEU A 51 -0.01 -7.77 -4.55
N GLY A 52 -0.27 -8.70 -3.63
CA GLY A 52 -1.45 -9.57 -3.67
C GLY A 52 -2.77 -8.79 -3.69
N VAL A 53 -2.93 -7.78 -2.83
CA VAL A 53 -4.10 -6.89 -2.82
C VAL A 53 -4.24 -6.16 -4.16
N LEU A 54 -3.18 -5.50 -4.62
CA LEU A 54 -3.22 -4.71 -5.86
C LEU A 54 -3.55 -5.60 -7.07
N LYS A 55 -2.99 -6.81 -7.11
CA LYS A 55 -3.28 -7.79 -8.16
C LYS A 55 -4.74 -8.27 -8.11
N LEU A 56 -5.31 -8.50 -6.93
CA LEU A 56 -6.73 -8.84 -6.81
C LEU A 56 -7.66 -7.70 -7.25
N TYR A 57 -7.29 -6.45 -6.99
CA TYR A 57 -8.02 -5.28 -7.50
C TYR A 57 -7.96 -5.17 -9.03
N GLN A 58 -6.83 -5.51 -9.66
CA GLN A 58 -6.74 -5.56 -11.14
C GLN A 58 -7.71 -6.58 -11.73
N PHE A 59 -7.83 -7.77 -11.11
CA PHE A 59 -8.77 -8.78 -11.57
C PHE A 59 -10.23 -8.44 -11.26
N ASN A 60 -10.48 -7.71 -10.17
CA ASN A 60 -11.83 -7.38 -9.71
C ASN A 60 -11.97 -5.86 -9.41
N PRO A 61 -12.07 -5.00 -10.46
CA PRO A 61 -12.11 -3.55 -10.29
C PRO A 61 -13.27 -3.05 -9.41
N ALA A 62 -14.37 -3.81 -9.33
CA ALA A 62 -15.53 -3.47 -8.50
C ALA A 62 -15.22 -3.42 -6.99
N TYR A 63 -14.15 -4.08 -6.55
CA TYR A 63 -13.71 -4.09 -5.15
C TYR A 63 -12.55 -3.14 -4.89
N PHE A 64 -12.14 -2.33 -5.85
CA PHE A 64 -11.02 -1.39 -5.68
C PHE A 64 -11.29 -0.44 -4.51
N GLN A 65 -10.38 -0.41 -3.53
CA GLN A 65 -10.47 0.51 -2.39
C GLN A 65 -9.32 1.51 -2.42
N THR A 66 -9.66 2.77 -2.72
CA THR A 66 -8.72 3.88 -2.79
C THR A 66 -7.94 4.06 -1.48
N THR A 67 -8.58 3.87 -0.31
CA THR A 67 -7.95 4.00 1.01
C THR A 67 -6.87 2.95 1.25
N VAL A 68 -7.14 1.68 0.91
CA VAL A 68 -6.19 0.58 1.08
C VAL A 68 -5.01 0.75 0.12
N THR A 69 -5.27 1.07 -1.14
CA THR A 69 -4.22 1.38 -2.13
C THR A 69 -3.35 2.54 -1.68
N ALA A 70 -3.94 3.61 -1.11
CA ALA A 70 -3.19 4.72 -0.54
C ALA A 70 -2.28 4.30 0.62
N GLN A 71 -2.76 3.45 1.54
CA GLN A 71 -1.95 2.91 2.64
C GLN A 71 -0.78 2.07 2.13
N ILE A 72 -1.01 1.20 1.14
CA ILE A 72 0.04 0.39 0.50
C ILE A 72 1.13 1.29 -0.09
N LEU A 73 0.73 2.32 -0.86
CA LEU A 73 1.68 3.26 -1.47
C LEU A 73 2.47 4.03 -0.42
N LEU A 74 1.82 4.51 0.64
CA LEU A 74 2.51 5.20 1.74
C LEU A 74 3.51 4.29 2.45
N LYS A 75 3.16 3.02 2.71
CA LYS A 75 4.06 2.03 3.30
C LYS A 75 5.22 1.65 2.36
N ALA A 76 5.00 1.66 1.04
CA ALA A 76 6.09 1.47 0.09
C ALA A 76 7.05 2.68 0.08
N LEU A 77 6.52 3.91 0.23
CA LEU A 77 7.35 5.12 0.34
C LEU A 77 8.25 5.13 1.58
N THR A 78 7.79 4.58 2.71
CA THR A 78 8.62 4.47 3.93
C THR A 78 9.80 3.51 3.76
N ASN A 79 9.79 2.65 2.74
CA ASN A 79 10.85 1.67 2.47
C ASN A 79 11.79 2.10 1.33
N LEU A 80 11.78 3.37 0.91
CA LEU A 80 12.81 3.88 0.01
C LEU A 80 14.22 3.68 0.62
N PRO A 81 15.24 3.33 -0.18
CA PRO A 81 15.31 3.42 -1.64
C PRO A 81 14.89 2.16 -2.41
N HIS A 82 14.19 1.20 -1.80
CA HIS A 82 13.74 0.00 -2.51
C HIS A 82 12.76 0.31 -3.66
N THR A 83 12.77 -0.52 -4.71
CA THR A 83 11.94 -0.36 -5.93
C THR A 83 10.44 -0.65 -5.72
N ASP A 84 10.06 -0.98 -4.49
CA ASP A 84 8.71 -1.40 -4.10
C ASP A 84 7.65 -0.38 -4.48
N PHE A 85 7.94 0.91 -4.32
CA PHE A 85 7.02 1.99 -4.67
C PHE A 85 6.69 1.97 -6.17
N THR A 86 7.71 1.78 -7.01
CA THR A 86 7.56 1.66 -8.47
C THR A 86 6.76 0.42 -8.84
N LEU A 87 7.01 -0.71 -8.19
CA LEU A 87 6.25 -1.94 -8.42
C LEU A 87 4.77 -1.75 -8.07
N CYS A 88 4.46 -1.21 -6.90
CA CYS A 88 3.08 -0.90 -6.50
C CYS A 88 2.39 0.07 -7.46
N LYS A 89 3.10 1.12 -7.90
CA LYS A 89 2.60 2.07 -8.91
C LYS A 89 2.23 1.37 -10.22
N CYS A 90 3.08 0.47 -10.72
CA CYS A 90 2.83 -0.27 -11.96
C CYS A 90 1.62 -1.23 -11.86
N MET A 91 1.24 -1.63 -10.65
CA MET A 91 0.08 -2.49 -10.41
C MET A 91 -1.26 -1.73 -10.32
N ILE A 92 -1.24 -0.40 -10.36
CA ILE A 92 -2.46 0.43 -10.28
C ILE A 92 -2.80 0.96 -11.66
N ASP A 93 -4.04 0.78 -12.11
CA ASP A 93 -4.50 1.32 -13.39
C ASP A 93 -4.41 2.84 -13.44
N GLN A 94 -4.15 3.38 -14.62
CA GLN A 94 -3.91 4.82 -14.80
C GLN A 94 -5.13 5.69 -14.38
N THR A 95 -6.34 5.19 -14.55
CA THR A 95 -7.57 5.85 -14.06
C THR A 95 -7.53 6.04 -12.55
N HIS A 96 -7.19 5.00 -11.80
CA HIS A 96 -7.08 5.04 -10.34
C HIS A 96 -5.85 5.84 -9.86
N GLN A 97 -4.78 5.92 -10.66
CA GLN A 97 -3.61 6.76 -10.35
C GLN A 97 -3.94 8.25 -10.32
N GLU A 98 -4.96 8.69 -11.07
CA GLU A 98 -5.39 10.09 -11.11
C GLU A 98 -6.32 10.48 -9.94
N GLU A 99 -6.87 9.49 -9.23
CA GLU A 99 -7.76 9.70 -8.09
C GLU A 99 -7.04 10.27 -6.86
N ARG A 100 -7.75 11.06 -6.06
CA ARG A 100 -7.25 11.48 -4.74
C ARG A 100 -7.64 10.46 -3.68
N PRO A 101 -6.73 10.11 -2.75
CA PRO A 101 -5.40 10.69 -2.52
C PRO A 101 -4.25 10.03 -3.28
N ILE A 102 -4.48 8.99 -4.10
CA ILE A 102 -3.44 8.21 -4.80
C ILE A 102 -2.50 9.12 -5.60
N ARG A 103 -3.04 10.01 -6.43
CA ARG A 103 -2.28 10.96 -7.24
C ARG A 103 -1.30 11.80 -6.41
N GLN A 104 -1.73 12.24 -5.22
CA GLN A 104 -0.90 13.04 -4.34
C GLN A 104 0.27 12.23 -3.79
N ILE A 105 0.01 10.97 -3.40
CA ILE A 105 1.03 10.05 -2.91
C ILE A 105 2.05 9.73 -4.02
N LEU A 106 1.58 9.50 -5.25
CA LEU A 106 2.46 9.30 -6.41
C LEU A 106 3.35 10.52 -6.68
N TYR A 107 2.80 11.73 -6.56
CA TYR A 107 3.57 12.96 -6.69
C TYR A 107 4.62 13.10 -5.58
N LEU A 108 4.26 12.83 -4.33
CA LEU A 108 5.19 12.84 -3.19
C LEU A 108 6.31 11.82 -3.39
N GLY A 109 5.99 10.62 -3.86
CA GLY A 109 6.98 9.61 -4.21
C GLY A 109 7.97 10.07 -5.27
N ASN A 110 7.48 10.73 -6.32
CA ASN A 110 8.36 11.29 -7.34
C ASN A 110 9.30 12.38 -6.79
N LEU A 111 8.82 13.22 -5.86
CA LEU A 111 9.68 14.20 -5.18
C LEU A 111 10.79 13.52 -4.36
N LEU A 112 10.49 12.40 -3.69
CA LEU A 112 11.48 11.63 -2.95
C LEU A 112 12.48 10.94 -3.89
N GLU A 113 12.02 10.31 -4.97
CA GLU A 113 12.86 9.68 -6.00
C GLU A 113 13.82 10.67 -6.66
N THR A 114 13.39 11.92 -6.83
CA THR A 114 14.17 13.01 -7.43
C THR A 114 14.89 13.88 -6.39
N CYS A 115 14.92 13.47 -5.12
CA CYS A 115 15.58 14.16 -4.01
C CYS A 115 15.09 15.61 -3.73
N HIS A 116 13.88 15.96 -4.13
CA HIS A 116 13.25 17.27 -3.85
C HIS A 116 12.61 17.30 -2.45
N PHE A 117 13.41 17.09 -1.40
CA PHE A 117 12.93 16.96 -0.02
C PHE A 117 12.22 18.22 0.50
N GLN A 118 12.71 19.42 0.15
CA GLN A 118 12.07 20.66 0.58
C GLN A 118 10.63 20.77 0.02
N SER A 119 10.46 20.47 -1.26
CA SER A 119 9.14 20.44 -1.90
C SER A 119 8.25 19.36 -1.30
N PHE A 120 8.82 18.19 -0.98
CA PHE A 120 8.10 17.10 -0.31
C PHE A 120 7.49 17.60 1.00
N TRP A 121 8.30 18.14 1.91
CA TRP A 121 7.81 18.62 3.21
C TRP A 121 6.77 19.75 3.07
N VAL A 122 6.95 20.70 2.15
CA VAL A 122 5.93 21.75 1.93
C VAL A 122 4.59 21.15 1.49
N HIS A 123 4.61 20.17 0.58
CA HIS A 123 3.39 19.53 0.09
C HIS A 123 2.74 18.61 1.14
N THR A 124 3.52 17.96 2.00
CA THR A 124 2.96 17.13 3.08
C THR A 124 2.26 17.97 4.16
N HIS A 125 2.78 19.16 4.49
CA HIS A 125 2.21 20.03 5.53
C HIS A 125 0.98 20.81 5.05
N THR A 126 0.86 21.09 3.75
CA THR A 126 -0.26 21.85 3.17
C THR A 126 -1.53 21.02 2.98
N HIS A 127 -1.41 19.69 2.88
CA HIS A 127 -2.56 18.79 2.68
C HIS A 127 -2.86 18.01 3.96
N THR A 128 -3.80 18.51 4.76
CA THR A 128 -4.16 17.98 6.10
C THR A 128 -4.53 16.49 6.10
N HIS A 129 -5.20 15.98 5.07
CA HIS A 129 -5.64 14.58 5.02
C HIS A 129 -4.49 13.59 4.72
N THR A 130 -3.52 13.98 3.90
CA THR A 130 -2.29 13.20 3.68
C THR A 130 -1.33 13.34 4.85
N HIS A 131 -1.36 14.48 5.55
CA HIS A 131 -0.57 14.70 6.75
C HIS A 131 -0.99 13.76 7.90
N THR A 132 -2.29 13.56 8.14
CA THR A 132 -2.75 12.60 9.19
C THR A 132 -2.37 11.16 8.85
N LEU A 133 -2.49 10.76 7.59
CA LEU A 133 -2.10 9.43 7.11
C LEU A 133 -0.57 9.23 7.15
N MET A 134 0.22 10.26 6.82
CA MET A 134 1.68 10.19 7.00
C MET A 134 2.10 10.28 8.46
N LEU A 135 1.41 11.02 9.33
CA LEU A 135 1.73 11.03 10.77
C LEU A 135 1.50 9.65 11.42
N LEU A 136 0.44 8.94 11.02
CA LEU A 136 0.18 7.57 11.50
C LEU A 136 1.19 6.55 10.97
N HIS A 137 1.63 6.68 9.71
CA HIS A 137 2.43 5.66 9.03
C HIS A 137 3.93 5.98 8.91
N PHE A 138 4.32 7.24 8.94
CA PHE A 138 5.69 7.73 8.69
C PHE A 138 6.38 8.18 10.00
N TYR A 139 5.64 8.78 10.94
CA TYR A 139 6.17 9.24 12.23
C TYR A 139 6.23 8.16 13.32
N MET A 140 5.54 7.03 13.15
CA MET A 140 5.65 5.86 14.04
C MET A 140 6.79 4.90 13.64
N SER A 141 7.41 5.13 12.48
CA SER A 141 8.51 4.31 11.95
C SER A 141 9.90 4.91 12.16
N PHE A 142 9.98 6.15 12.66
CA PHE A 142 11.20 6.83 13.11
C PHE A 142 11.11 7.08 14.62
#